data_AF-B7VEE8-F1
#
_entry.id   AF-B7VEE8-F1
#
_cell.length_a   1.000
_cell.length_b   1.000
_cell.length_c   1.000
_cell.angle_alpha   90.00
_cell.angle_beta   90.00
_cell.angle_gamma   90.00
#
_symmetry.space_group_name_H-M   'P 1'
#
loop_
_entity.id
_entity.type
_entity.pdbx_description
1 polymer ?
#
loop_
_entity_poly.entity_id
_entity_poly.type
_entity_poly.pdbx_seq_one_letter_code
_entity_poly.pdbx_strand_id
1 'polypeptide(L)'
;MSSDVRLMSYLPLLDRFRLQGVEQKEIRSNLFFVLESADLTRCPKVTDLIARHKKVAGIYFWTALVNGEEYKVYAGQTNSLSYRITNYTAPFQPHSPNDFKLLIFSAFMKEIAPESTLRLYSREVAAMDLKVEEKAFIAKHQPLLNVSRKPTAEARNKLRDAFSQFYRASFEGVLRNDV
;
A
#
# COMPACT_ATOMS: atom_id res chain seq x y z
N MET A 1 -15.73 -15.60 -22.62
CA MET A 1 -14.65 -14.60 -22.64
C MET A 1 -13.83 -14.77 -21.37
N SER A 2 -12.56 -15.16 -21.50
CA SER A 2 -11.66 -15.47 -20.37
C SER A 2 -11.54 -14.29 -19.40
N SER A 3 -11.44 -14.57 -18.09
CA SER A 3 -11.17 -13.61 -17.02
C SER A 3 -9.95 -12.73 -17.31
N ASP A 4 -8.94 -13.27 -18.01
CA ASP A 4 -7.69 -12.59 -18.35
C ASP A 4 -7.89 -11.39 -19.29
N VAL A 5 -8.82 -11.51 -20.24
CA VAL A 5 -9.11 -10.43 -21.20
C VAL A 5 -9.82 -9.25 -20.51
N ARG A 6 -10.61 -9.51 -19.45
CA ARG A 6 -11.23 -8.44 -18.66
C ARG A 6 -10.21 -7.73 -17.78
N LEU A 7 -9.23 -8.46 -17.23
CA LEU A 7 -8.22 -7.91 -16.33
C LEU A 7 -7.22 -7.00 -17.05
N MET A 8 -6.79 -7.35 -18.27
CA MET A 8 -5.89 -6.49 -19.05
C MET A 8 -6.53 -5.15 -19.48
N SER A 9 -7.86 -5.04 -19.45
CA SER A 9 -8.57 -3.79 -19.75
C SER A 9 -8.35 -2.70 -18.69
N TYR A 10 -7.79 -3.02 -17.53
CA TYR A 10 -7.53 -2.05 -16.46
C TYR A 10 -6.25 -1.24 -16.65
N LEU A 11 -5.27 -1.72 -17.43
CA LEU A 11 -3.97 -1.05 -17.60
C LEU A 11 -4.10 0.38 -18.17
N PRO A 12 -4.89 0.63 -19.23
CA PRO A 12 -5.09 2.00 -19.73
C PRO A 12 -5.72 2.95 -18.69
N LEU A 13 -6.47 2.42 -17.72
CA LEU A 13 -7.09 3.23 -16.67
C LEU A 13 -6.07 3.69 -15.61
N LEU A 14 -4.87 3.09 -15.57
CA LEU A 14 -3.79 3.51 -14.70
C LEU A 14 -3.10 4.78 -15.20
N ASP A 15 -3.21 5.13 -16.49
CA ASP A 15 -2.49 6.27 -17.08
C ASP A 15 -2.80 7.61 -16.42
N ARG A 16 -3.99 7.78 -15.84
CA ARG A 16 -4.33 8.97 -15.04
C ARG A 16 -3.49 9.12 -13.77
N PHE A 17 -2.84 8.05 -13.32
CA PHE A 17 -1.95 8.00 -12.17
C PHE A 17 -0.48 7.91 -12.57
N ARG A 18 -0.15 7.97 -13.86
CA ARG A 18 1.23 7.90 -14.33
C ARG A 18 2.03 9.09 -13.81
N LEU A 19 3.20 8.81 -13.28
CA LEU A 19 4.16 9.79 -12.78
C LEU A 19 5.08 10.20 -13.94
N GLN A 20 4.91 11.43 -14.43
CA GLN A 20 5.60 11.90 -15.63
C GLN A 20 6.00 13.39 -15.55
N GLY A 21 6.92 13.79 -16.41
CA GLY A 21 7.30 15.19 -16.60
C GLY A 21 7.82 15.87 -15.32
N VAL A 22 7.25 17.03 -15.00
CA VAL A 22 7.66 17.86 -13.85
C VAL A 22 7.36 17.17 -12.53
N GLU A 23 6.22 16.48 -12.40
CA GLU A 23 5.83 15.78 -11.18
C GLU A 23 6.83 14.67 -10.84
N GLN A 24 7.26 13.89 -11.84
CA GLN A 24 8.26 12.84 -11.64
C GLN A 24 9.60 13.41 -11.16
N LYS A 25 10.06 14.50 -11.77
CA LYS A 25 11.29 15.18 -11.34
C LYS A 25 11.17 15.70 -9.93
N GLU A 26 10.03 16.29 -9.59
CA GLU A 26 9.77 16.79 -8.23
C GLU A 26 9.84 15.66 -7.20
N ILE A 27 9.15 14.54 -7.43
CA ILE A 27 9.18 13.37 -6.55
C ILE A 27 10.62 12.88 -6.34
N ARG A 28 11.40 12.78 -7.43
CA ARG A 28 12.80 12.31 -7.38
C ARG A 28 13.75 13.28 -6.68
N SER A 29 13.43 14.58 -6.65
CA SER A 29 14.24 15.59 -5.95
C SER A 29 13.85 15.75 -4.48
N ASN A 30 12.57 15.51 -4.13
CA ASN A 30 12.03 15.81 -2.80
C ASN A 30 11.84 14.59 -1.91
N LEU A 31 11.89 13.38 -2.47
CA LEU A 31 11.80 12.13 -1.73
C LEU A 31 13.03 11.29 -1.99
N PHE A 32 13.57 10.69 -0.93
CA PHE A 32 14.61 9.67 -1.05
C PHE A 32 14.00 8.34 -1.44
N PHE A 33 14.70 7.63 -2.33
CA PHE A 33 14.33 6.28 -2.72
C PHE A 33 14.73 5.29 -1.63
N VAL A 34 13.75 4.51 -1.18
CA VAL A 34 13.88 3.60 -0.04
C VAL A 34 14.05 2.17 -0.51
N LEU A 35 13.19 1.71 -1.42
CA LEU A 35 13.13 0.32 -1.84
C LEU A 35 12.70 0.20 -3.30
N GLU A 36 13.42 -0.65 -4.06
CA GLU A 36 13.22 -0.83 -5.49
C GLU A 36 12.21 -1.90 -5.89
N SER A 37 12.15 -2.99 -5.11
CA SER A 37 11.22 -4.08 -5.35
C SER A 37 10.72 -4.58 -4.02
N ALA A 38 9.50 -4.20 -3.68
CA ALA A 38 8.80 -4.77 -2.56
C ALA A 38 7.81 -5.81 -3.08
N ASP A 39 8.19 -7.08 -3.03
CA ASP A 39 7.21 -8.16 -3.02
C ASP A 39 6.43 -8.18 -1.69
N LEU A 40 6.69 -7.19 -0.82
CA LEU A 40 6.17 -7.02 0.53
C LEU A 40 6.37 -8.27 1.40
N THR A 41 7.38 -9.07 1.05
CA THR A 41 7.85 -10.22 1.81
C THR A 41 9.05 -9.85 2.66
N ARG A 42 9.19 -10.51 3.81
CA ARG A 42 10.32 -10.27 4.70
C ARG A 42 11.57 -10.96 4.16
N CYS A 43 12.49 -10.18 3.62
CA CYS A 43 13.79 -10.65 3.12
C CYS A 43 14.94 -9.91 3.83
N PRO A 44 16.21 -10.35 3.66
CA PRO A 44 17.36 -9.68 4.26
C PRO A 44 17.42 -8.18 3.93
N LYS A 45 17.19 -7.80 2.67
CA LYS A 45 17.16 -6.39 2.24
C LYS A 45 16.13 -5.55 3.00
N VAL A 46 14.93 -6.08 3.21
CA VAL A 46 13.87 -5.41 3.99
C VAL A 46 14.27 -5.31 5.46
N THR A 47 14.93 -6.34 6.00
CA THR A 47 15.41 -6.34 7.39
C THR A 47 16.46 -5.26 7.63
N ASP A 48 17.43 -5.12 6.73
CA ASP A 48 18.45 -4.06 6.78
C ASP A 48 17.84 -2.67 6.67
N LEU A 49 16.78 -2.55 5.88
CA LEU A 49 16.07 -1.31 5.68
C LEU A 49 15.29 -0.90 6.93
N ILE A 50 14.60 -1.85 7.57
CA ILE A 50 13.95 -1.67 8.89
C ILE A 50 14.99 -1.23 9.93
N ALA A 51 16.19 -1.82 9.92
CA ALA A 51 17.25 -1.44 10.85
C ALA A 51 17.73 0.01 10.65
N ARG A 52 17.87 0.46 9.40
CA ARG A 52 18.36 1.81 9.04
C ARG A 52 17.37 2.94 9.30
N HIS A 53 16.06 2.67 9.23
CA HIS A 53 15.03 3.71 9.32
C HIS A 53 14.26 3.71 10.65
N LYS A 54 14.93 3.32 11.74
CA LYS A 54 14.34 3.34 13.08
C LYS A 54 14.06 4.79 13.50
N LYS A 55 12.83 5.04 13.97
CA LYS A 55 12.38 6.35 14.48
C LYS A 55 12.44 7.49 13.46
N VAL A 56 12.48 7.15 12.17
CA VAL A 56 12.39 8.14 11.09
C VAL A 56 10.91 8.47 10.86
N ALA A 57 10.49 9.66 11.27
CA ALA A 57 9.15 10.17 11.00
C ALA A 57 9.11 10.86 9.63
N GLY A 58 8.02 10.67 8.89
CA GLY A 58 7.95 11.23 7.55
C GLY A 58 6.72 10.87 6.76
N ILE A 59 6.72 11.38 5.52
CA ILE A 59 5.78 10.96 4.47
C ILE A 59 6.44 9.83 3.70
N TYR A 60 5.67 8.79 3.41
CA TYR A 60 6.07 7.70 2.54
C TYR A 60 5.15 7.64 1.32
N PHE A 61 5.72 7.23 0.19
CA PHE A 61 5.05 7.22 -1.09
C PHE A 61 5.40 5.96 -1.88
N TRP A 62 4.38 5.16 -2.14
CA TRP A 62 4.45 3.96 -2.94
C TRP A 62 4.11 4.25 -4.39
N THR A 63 4.95 3.75 -5.29
CA THR A 63 4.69 3.72 -6.73
C THR A 63 4.73 2.27 -7.23
N ALA A 64 4.14 2.04 -8.40
CA ALA A 64 4.24 0.79 -9.14
C ALA A 64 4.98 1.04 -10.46
N LEU A 65 5.99 0.24 -10.76
CA LEU A 65 6.59 0.16 -12.08
C LEU A 65 5.86 -0.92 -12.88
N VAL A 66 5.33 -0.57 -14.05
CA VAL A 66 4.59 -1.46 -14.96
C VAL A 66 5.02 -1.15 -16.38
N ASN A 67 5.54 -2.12 -17.13
CA ASN A 67 6.04 -1.92 -18.50
C ASN A 67 7.00 -0.72 -18.67
N GLY A 68 7.87 -0.49 -17.68
CA GLY A 68 8.82 0.64 -17.68
C GLY A 68 8.23 1.99 -17.23
N GLU A 69 6.92 2.05 -16.98
CA GLU A 69 6.21 3.25 -16.56
C GLU A 69 5.90 3.22 -15.07
N GLU A 70 6.00 4.39 -14.42
CA GLU A 70 5.84 4.51 -12.97
C GLU A 70 4.51 5.17 -12.62
N TYR A 71 3.77 4.58 -11.69
CA TYR A 71 2.41 4.98 -11.34
C TYR A 71 2.27 5.28 -9.85
N LYS A 72 1.49 6.31 -9.51
CA LYS A 72 1.26 6.79 -8.14
C LYS A 72 0.25 5.89 -7.43
N VAL A 73 0.70 5.11 -6.44
CA VAL A 73 -0.15 4.09 -5.79
C VAL A 73 -0.73 4.59 -4.48
N TYR A 74 0.12 4.95 -3.51
CA TYR A 74 -0.34 5.27 -2.17
C TYR A 74 0.63 6.18 -1.44
N ALA A 75 0.12 7.18 -0.74
CA ALA A 75 0.89 8.00 0.18
C ALA A 75 0.31 7.91 1.59
N GLY A 76 1.18 8.02 2.59
CA GLY A 76 0.76 8.18 3.96
C GLY A 76 1.87 8.73 4.85
N GLN A 77 1.54 8.94 6.11
CA GLN A 77 2.50 9.37 7.13
C GLN A 77 2.81 8.29 8.17
N THR A 78 3.99 8.41 8.77
CA THR A 78 4.42 7.55 9.85
C THR A 78 5.33 8.28 10.83
N ASN A 79 5.23 7.94 12.11
CA ASN A 79 6.20 8.34 13.13
C ASN A 79 7.48 7.47 13.10
N SER A 80 7.43 6.35 12.37
CA SER A 80 8.54 5.41 12.26
C SER A 80 8.42 4.62 10.95
N LEU A 81 9.30 4.93 10.00
CA LEU A 81 9.31 4.24 8.71
C LEU A 81 9.64 2.75 8.87
N SER A 82 10.55 2.39 9.77
CA SER A 82 10.83 0.98 10.09
C SER A 82 9.59 0.21 10.56
N TYR A 83 8.78 0.84 11.43
CA TYR A 83 7.55 0.22 11.93
C TYR A 83 6.53 0.06 10.80
N ARG A 84 6.35 1.10 9.97
CA ARG A 84 5.43 1.05 8.84
C ARG A 84 5.79 -0.03 7.83
N ILE A 85 7.07 -0.18 7.51
CA ILE A 85 7.56 -1.22 6.60
C ILE A 85 7.37 -2.61 7.22
N THR A 86 7.60 -2.74 8.52
CA THR A 86 7.31 -4.00 9.24
C THR A 86 5.85 -4.39 9.08
N ASN A 87 4.90 -3.46 9.25
CA ASN A 87 3.47 -3.74 9.10
C ASN A 87 3.10 -4.26 7.69
N TYR A 88 3.71 -3.71 6.64
CA TYR A 88 3.45 -4.17 5.28
C TYR A 88 3.98 -5.57 4.98
N THR A 89 4.93 -6.06 5.79
CA THR A 89 5.48 -7.43 5.67
C THR A 89 4.94 -8.39 6.72
N ALA A 90 4.04 -7.92 7.59
CA ALA A 90 3.43 -8.75 8.61
C ALA A 90 2.30 -9.61 8.02
N PRO A 91 1.98 -10.75 8.66
CA PRO A 91 0.76 -11.49 8.35
C PRO A 91 -0.49 -10.62 8.48
N PHE A 92 -1.57 -11.01 7.80
CA PHE A 92 -2.84 -10.28 7.84
C PHE A 92 -3.34 -10.09 9.28
N GLN A 93 -3.69 -8.84 9.60
CA GLN A 93 -4.27 -8.46 10.89
C GLN A 93 -5.69 -7.94 10.66
N PRO A 94 -6.74 -8.67 11.08
CA PRO A 94 -8.13 -8.24 10.89
C PRO A 94 -8.46 -6.85 11.46
N HIS A 95 -7.75 -6.44 12.51
CA HIS A 95 -7.93 -5.14 13.18
C HIS A 95 -7.14 -3.98 12.53
N SER A 96 -6.23 -4.27 11.60
CA SER A 96 -5.39 -3.28 10.90
C SER A 96 -5.48 -3.42 9.37
N PRO A 97 -6.69 -3.42 8.77
CA PRO A 97 -6.87 -3.76 7.35
C PRO A 97 -6.24 -2.74 6.39
N ASN A 98 -5.98 -1.51 6.86
CA ASN A 98 -5.32 -0.48 6.05
C ASN A 98 -3.88 -0.88 5.67
N ASP A 99 -3.19 -1.64 6.51
CA ASP A 99 -1.84 -2.13 6.24
C ASP A 99 -1.85 -3.23 5.17
N PHE A 100 -2.99 -3.88 4.95
CA PHE A 100 -3.14 -4.94 3.95
C PHE A 100 -3.48 -4.43 2.53
N LYS A 101 -3.81 -3.14 2.38
CA LYS A 101 -4.22 -2.56 1.08
C LYS A 101 -3.15 -2.71 -0.01
N LEU A 102 -1.88 -2.51 0.36
CA LEU A 102 -0.77 -2.63 -0.58
C LEU A 102 -0.50 -4.08 -0.99
N LEU A 103 -0.71 -5.04 -0.09
CA LEU A 103 -0.59 -6.47 -0.40
C LEU A 103 -1.65 -6.90 -1.42
N ILE A 104 -2.91 -6.53 -1.20
CA ILE A 104 -3.99 -6.78 -2.16
C ILE A 104 -3.74 -6.08 -3.49
N PHE A 105 -3.29 -4.82 -3.46
CA PHE A 105 -2.94 -4.08 -4.68
C PHE A 105 -1.79 -4.77 -5.44
N SER A 106 -0.75 -5.21 -4.74
CA SER A 106 0.37 -5.93 -5.35
C SER A 106 -0.08 -7.22 -6.01
N ALA A 107 -0.93 -8.01 -5.34
CA ALA A 107 -1.48 -9.24 -5.91
C ALA A 107 -2.31 -8.95 -7.17
N PHE A 108 -3.21 -7.97 -7.10
CA PHE A 108 -3.99 -7.51 -8.26
C PHE A 108 -3.09 -7.06 -9.43
N MET A 109 -2.03 -6.32 -9.15
CA MET A 109 -1.08 -5.90 -10.19
C MET A 109 -0.34 -7.08 -10.80
N LYS A 110 0.01 -8.10 -10.02
CA LYS A 110 0.64 -9.33 -10.54
C LYS A 110 -0.28 -10.14 -11.44
N GLU A 111 -1.60 -10.07 -11.24
CA GLU A 111 -2.57 -10.70 -12.14
C GLU A 111 -2.64 -10.01 -13.51
N ILE A 112 -2.52 -8.68 -13.56
CA ILE A 112 -2.72 -7.90 -14.80
C ILE A 112 -1.41 -7.51 -15.50
N ALA A 113 -0.31 -7.47 -14.76
CA ALA A 113 1.04 -7.13 -15.21
C ALA A 113 2.07 -7.89 -14.32
N PRO A 114 2.37 -9.16 -14.64
CA PRO A 114 3.20 -10.03 -13.80
C PRO A 114 4.60 -9.47 -13.47
N GLU A 115 5.16 -8.68 -14.38
CA GLU A 115 6.45 -7.99 -14.24
C GLU A 115 6.39 -6.74 -13.36
N SER A 116 5.20 -6.32 -12.94
CA SER A 116 5.03 -5.13 -12.11
C SER A 116 5.78 -5.23 -10.78
N THR A 117 6.30 -4.11 -10.28
CA THR A 117 6.96 -4.06 -8.97
C THR A 117 6.60 -2.80 -8.20
N LEU A 118 6.56 -2.91 -6.88
CA LEU A 118 6.34 -1.79 -5.98
C LEU A 118 7.66 -1.15 -5.57
N ARG A 119 7.67 0.18 -5.58
CA ARG A 119 8.76 1.03 -5.14
C ARG A 119 8.32 1.93 -4.00
N LEU A 120 9.22 2.17 -3.05
CA LEU A 120 8.98 3.03 -1.90
C LEU A 120 9.92 4.23 -1.94
N TYR A 121 9.33 5.41 -1.77
CA TYR A 121 10.01 6.66 -1.53
C TYR A 121 9.59 7.21 -0.16
N SER A 122 10.42 8.04 0.45
CA SER A 122 10.06 8.74 1.69
C SER A 122 10.76 10.09 1.79
N ARG A 123 10.28 10.96 2.67
CA ARG A 123 10.98 12.15 3.12
C ARG A 123 10.70 12.35 4.60
N GLU A 124 11.70 12.83 5.32
CA GLU A 124 11.54 13.15 6.73
C GLU A 124 10.65 14.38 6.91
N VAL A 125 9.80 14.34 7.93
CA VAL A 125 8.92 15.43 8.32
C VAL A 125 8.84 15.45 9.84
N ALA A 126 8.84 16.64 10.43
CA ALA A 126 8.68 16.79 11.86
C ALA A 126 7.35 16.19 12.33
N ALA A 127 7.35 15.49 13.48
CA ALA A 127 6.17 14.76 13.95
C ALA A 127 4.91 15.63 14.06
N MET A 128 5.07 16.91 14.42
CA MET A 128 3.98 17.87 14.52
C MET A 128 3.32 18.22 13.17
N ASP A 129 4.06 18.09 12.06
CA ASP A 129 3.61 18.51 10.73
C ASP A 129 3.09 17.34 9.88
N LEU A 130 3.27 16.09 10.33
CA LEU A 130 2.96 14.88 9.56
C LEU A 130 1.56 14.89 8.94
N LYS A 131 0.53 15.29 9.70
CA LYS A 131 -0.85 15.29 9.23
C LYS A 131 -1.10 16.38 8.18
N VAL A 132 -0.48 17.54 8.34
CA VAL A 132 -0.62 18.66 7.40
C VAL A 132 0.09 18.33 6.09
N GLU A 133 1.34 17.84 6.19
CA GLU A 133 2.16 17.45 5.06
C GLU A 133 1.57 16.25 4.30
N GLU A 134 1.03 15.24 5.00
CA GLU A 134 0.32 14.11 4.36
C GLU A 134 -0.87 14.60 3.54
N LYS A 135 -1.70 15.46 4.12
CA LYS A 135 -2.89 15.98 3.46
C LYS A 135 -2.52 16.81 2.23
N ALA A 136 -1.51 17.68 2.36
CA ALA A 136 -1.00 18.48 1.23
C ALA A 136 -0.45 17.59 0.12
N PHE A 137 0.34 16.57 0.48
CA PHE A 137 0.92 15.63 -0.47
C PHE A 137 -0.15 14.82 -1.21
N ILE A 138 -1.12 14.26 -0.49
CA ILE A 138 -2.23 13.51 -1.09
C ILE A 138 -3.09 14.41 -1.98
N ALA A 139 -3.39 15.63 -1.55
CA ALA A 139 -4.20 16.57 -2.34
C ALA A 139 -3.52 16.94 -3.66
N LYS A 140 -2.19 17.11 -3.63
CA LYS A 140 -1.37 17.45 -4.80
C LYS A 140 -1.23 16.27 -5.77
N HIS A 141 -0.86 15.09 -5.25
CA HIS A 141 -0.44 13.97 -6.10
C HIS A 141 -1.55 12.96 -6.40
N GLN A 142 -2.63 12.96 -5.62
CA GLN A 142 -3.82 12.11 -5.74
C GLN A 142 -3.51 10.63 -6.06
N PRO A 143 -2.76 9.91 -5.20
CA PRO A 143 -2.41 8.51 -5.49
C PRO A 143 -3.64 7.60 -5.49
N LEU A 144 -3.61 6.55 -6.33
CA LEU A 144 -4.75 5.67 -6.60
C LEU A 144 -5.50 5.20 -5.34
N LEU A 145 -4.79 4.65 -4.35
CA LEU A 145 -5.40 4.07 -3.15
C LEU A 145 -5.89 5.13 -2.16
N ASN A 146 -5.38 6.36 -2.23
CA ASN A 146 -5.86 7.49 -1.42
C ASN A 146 -7.16 8.08 -1.97
N VAL A 147 -7.45 7.93 -3.27
CA VAL A 147 -8.67 8.44 -3.93
C VAL A 147 -9.87 7.49 -3.70
N SER A 148 -9.89 6.76 -2.58
CA SER A 148 -10.82 5.67 -2.27
C SER A 148 -12.28 6.00 -2.60
N ARG A 149 -12.92 5.16 -3.43
CA ARG A 149 -14.37 5.18 -3.66
C ARG A 149 -15.09 4.41 -2.54
N LYS A 150 -16.33 4.79 -2.25
CA LYS A 150 -17.17 4.01 -1.33
C LYS A 150 -17.37 2.60 -1.90
N PRO A 151 -17.13 1.54 -1.13
CA PRO A 151 -17.41 0.18 -1.56
C PRO A 151 -18.91 0.00 -1.83
N THR A 152 -19.25 -0.92 -2.74
CA THR A 152 -20.64 -1.26 -3.05
C THR A 152 -21.36 -1.80 -1.81
N ALA A 153 -22.71 -1.75 -1.79
CA ALA A 153 -23.48 -2.34 -0.70
C ALA A 153 -23.20 -3.84 -0.54
N GLU A 154 -23.07 -4.55 -1.67
CA GLU A 154 -22.71 -5.97 -1.69
C GLU A 154 -21.32 -6.23 -1.06
N ALA A 155 -20.30 -5.46 -1.43
CA ALA A 155 -18.96 -5.61 -0.86
C ALA A 155 -18.94 -5.33 0.65
N ARG A 156 -19.72 -4.34 1.11
CA ARG A 156 -19.90 -4.04 2.54
C ARG A 156 -20.57 -5.19 3.30
N ASN A 157 -21.61 -5.78 2.72
CA ASN A 157 -22.30 -6.92 3.33
C ASN A 157 -21.39 -8.15 3.40
N LYS A 158 -20.68 -8.48 2.31
CA LYS A 158 -19.68 -9.57 2.29
C LYS A 158 -18.62 -9.37 3.37
N LEU A 159 -18.10 -8.15 3.52
CA LEU A 159 -17.13 -7.83 4.57
C LEU A 159 -17.72 -8.04 5.97
N ARG A 160 -18.93 -7.53 6.22
CA ARG A 160 -19.63 -7.70 7.51
C ARG A 160 -19.82 -9.17 7.84
N ASP A 161 -20.25 -9.97 6.87
CA ASP A 161 -20.56 -11.38 7.07
C ASP A 161 -19.25 -12.18 7.34
N ALA A 162 -18.16 -11.87 6.62
CA ALA A 162 -16.84 -12.43 6.89
C ALA A 162 -16.33 -12.07 8.30
N PHE A 163 -16.48 -10.82 8.72
CA PHE A 163 -16.13 -10.39 10.09
C PHE A 163 -16.96 -11.11 11.15
N SER A 164 -18.26 -11.30 10.89
CA SER A 164 -19.15 -12.03 11.79
C SER A 164 -18.72 -13.49 11.94
N GLN A 165 -18.35 -14.15 10.85
CA GLN A 165 -17.83 -15.52 10.86
C GLN A 165 -16.51 -15.63 11.62
N PHE A 166 -15.57 -14.69 11.40
CA PHE A 166 -14.30 -14.65 12.10
C PHE A 166 -14.47 -14.57 13.63
N TYR A 167 -15.29 -13.63 14.11
CA TYR A 167 -15.51 -13.48 15.55
C TYR A 167 -16.28 -14.65 16.16
N ARG A 168 -17.27 -15.18 15.43
CA ARG A 168 -17.98 -16.38 15.88
C ARG A 168 -17.02 -17.56 16.06
N ALA A 169 -16.15 -17.81 15.09
CA ALA A 169 -15.14 -18.87 15.19
C ALA A 169 -14.18 -18.63 16.36
N SER A 170 -13.79 -17.38 16.59
CA SER A 170 -12.94 -17.01 17.73
C SER A 170 -13.63 -17.29 19.07
N PHE A 171 -14.92 -16.95 19.22
CA PHE A 171 -15.70 -17.24 20.42
C PHE A 171 -15.89 -18.74 20.62
N GLU A 172 -16.20 -19.48 19.56
CA GLU A 172 -16.35 -20.93 19.61
C GLU A 172 -15.04 -21.61 20.05
N GLY A 173 -13.88 -21.17 19.56
CA GLY A 173 -12.58 -21.69 20.01
C GLY A 173 -12.33 -21.47 21.50
N VAL A 174 -12.62 -20.26 22.00
CA VAL A 174 -12.53 -19.95 23.44
C VAL A 174 -13.47 -20.85 24.26
N LEU A 175 -14.71 -21.06 23.80
CA LEU A 175 -15.69 -21.90 24.50
C LEU A 175 -15.35 -23.39 24.46
N ARG A 176 -14.60 -23.85 23.46
CA ARG A 176 -14.18 -25.25 23.29
C ARG A 176 -12.86 -25.59 23.99
N ASN A 177 -12.17 -24.61 24.57
CA ASN A 177 -10.78 -24.71 25.05
C ASN A 177 -9.79 -25.15 23.94
N ASP A 178 -10.08 -24.79 22.69
CA ASP A 178 -9.14 -24.94 21.60
C ASP A 178 -8.13 -23.78 21.70
N VAL A 179 -7.02 -24.01 22.42
CA VAL A 179 -5.84 -23.12 22.46
C VAL A 179 -4.69 -23.77 21.72
#